data_AF-K1U118-F1
#
_entry.id   AF-K1U118-F1
#
_cell.length_a   1.000
_cell.length_b   1.000
_cell.length_c   1.000
_cell.angle_alpha   90.00
_cell.angle_beta   90.00
_cell.angle_gamma   90.00
#
_symmetry.space_group_name_H-M   'P 1'
#
loop_
_entity.id
_entity.type
_entity.pdbx_description
1 polymer ?
#
loop_
_entity_poly.entity_id
_entity_poly.type
_entity_poly.pdbx_seq_one_letter_code
_entity_poly.pdbx_strand_id
1 'polypeptide(L)'
;DEWRELSARMKPSERQLFDGTLVRSVAEQGTEVMHCATLLFLGMVDDATTFAETRGGGGGGSDLKWGRDDDEDNRAWALRCMRMASRMMRPAIGKKPKR
;
A
#
# COMPACT_ATOMS: atom_id res chain seq x y z
N ASP A 1 8.88 12.23 -10.98
CA ASP A 1 9.18 11.25 -9.90
C ASP A 1 10.25 10.29 -10.38
N GLU A 2 11.32 10.13 -9.59
CA GLU A 2 12.52 9.33 -9.87
C GLU A 2 12.20 7.90 -10.37
N TRP A 3 11.20 7.24 -9.76
CA TRP A 3 10.73 5.92 -10.19
C TRP A 3 10.21 5.90 -11.64
N ARG A 4 9.54 6.96 -12.10
CA ARG A 4 9.02 7.02 -13.48
C ARG A 4 10.16 7.09 -14.50
N GLU A 5 11.20 7.86 -14.19
CA GLU A 5 12.39 7.97 -15.04
C GLU A 5 13.19 6.65 -15.06
N LEU A 6 13.37 6.04 -13.89
CA LEU A 6 14.05 4.75 -13.77
C LEU A 6 13.27 3.63 -14.48
N SER A 7 11.97 3.53 -14.26
CA SER A 7 11.11 2.53 -14.90
C SER A 7 11.04 2.72 -16.42
N ALA A 8 11.05 3.96 -16.92
CA ALA A 8 11.07 4.23 -18.37
C ALA A 8 12.30 3.62 -19.08
N ARG A 9 13.42 3.46 -18.36
CA ARG A 9 14.67 2.87 -18.87
C ARG A 9 14.70 1.34 -18.75
N MET A 10 13.82 0.74 -17.96
CA MET A 10 13.70 -0.72 -17.81
C MET A 10 12.95 -1.35 -18.99
N LYS A 11 13.28 -2.60 -19.32
CA LYS A 11 12.50 -3.44 -20.23
C LYS A 11 11.13 -3.76 -19.61
N PRO A 12 10.10 -4.04 -20.43
CA PRO A 12 8.77 -4.42 -19.91
C PRO A 12 8.81 -5.62 -18.95
N SER A 13 9.65 -6.62 -19.22
CA SER A 13 9.83 -7.78 -18.34
C SER A 13 10.46 -7.45 -16.99
N GLU A 14 11.38 -6.47 -16.96
CA GLU A 14 12.03 -5.99 -15.73
C GLU A 14 11.05 -5.18 -14.87
N ARG A 15 10.20 -4.36 -15.50
CA ARG A 15 9.14 -3.61 -14.79
C ARG A 15 8.14 -4.55 -14.12
N GLN A 16 7.75 -5.62 -14.81
CA GLN A 16 6.79 -6.61 -14.30
C GLN A 16 7.24 -7.31 -13.03
N LEU A 17 8.55 -7.40 -12.76
CA LEU A 17 9.08 -7.98 -11.51
C LEU A 17 8.62 -7.20 -10.27
N PHE A 18 8.27 -5.92 -10.44
CA PHE A 18 7.84 -5.06 -9.35
C PHE A 18 6.31 -4.97 -9.24
N ASP A 19 5.56 -5.57 -10.16
CA ASP A 19 4.10 -5.48 -10.19
C ASP A 19 3.47 -6.07 -8.91
N GLY A 20 2.66 -5.26 -8.23
CA GLY A 20 2.01 -5.65 -6.97
C GLY A 20 2.95 -5.75 -5.77
N THR A 21 4.22 -5.40 -5.90
CA THR A 21 5.18 -5.38 -4.78
C THR A 21 5.04 -4.12 -3.93
N LEU A 22 5.41 -4.23 -2.66
CA LEU A 22 5.51 -3.07 -1.76
C LEU A 22 6.50 -2.02 -2.30
N VAL A 23 7.62 -2.48 -2.88
CA VAL A 23 8.65 -1.60 -3.46
C VAL A 23 8.05 -0.69 -4.53
N ARG A 24 7.25 -1.24 -5.44
CA ARG A 24 6.56 -0.45 -6.46
C ARG A 24 5.57 0.54 -5.84
N SER A 25 4.77 0.12 -4.87
CA SER A 25 3.82 1.01 -4.20
C SER A 25 4.52 2.19 -3.52
N VAL A 26 5.63 1.95 -2.82
CA VAL A 26 6.40 3.00 -2.15
C VAL A 26 7.10 3.91 -3.16
N ALA A 27 7.61 3.35 -4.25
CA ALA A 27 8.28 4.12 -5.29
C ALA A 27 7.32 5.02 -6.09
N GLU A 28 6.07 4.61 -6.29
CA GLU A 28 5.06 5.37 -7.05
C GLU A 28 4.28 6.37 -6.18
N GLN A 29 3.93 5.99 -4.94
CA GLN A 29 3.03 6.74 -4.06
C GLN A 29 3.44 6.58 -2.58
N GLY A 30 4.73 6.75 -2.30
CA GLY A 30 5.34 6.51 -0.99
C GLY A 30 4.66 7.27 0.13
N THR A 31 4.35 8.55 -0.07
CA THR A 31 3.69 9.37 0.95
C THR A 31 2.32 8.82 1.33
N GLU A 32 1.47 8.45 0.35
CA GLU A 32 0.17 7.87 0.65
C GLU A 32 0.27 6.48 1.30
N VAL A 33 1.20 5.64 0.86
CA VAL A 33 1.44 4.33 1.47
C VAL A 33 1.89 4.48 2.93
N MET A 34 2.81 5.40 3.21
CA MET A 34 3.30 5.67 4.57
C MET A 34 2.20 6.25 5.47
N HIS A 35 1.34 7.12 4.93
CA HIS A 35 0.20 7.67 5.68
C HIS A 35 -0.78 6.54 6.06
N CYS A 36 -1.20 5.73 5.09
CA CYS A 36 -2.10 4.61 5.33
C CYS A 36 -1.47 3.59 6.33
N ALA A 37 -0.18 3.29 6.18
CA ALA A 37 0.54 2.42 7.11
C ALA A 37 0.62 2.99 8.53
N THR A 38 0.77 4.30 8.68
CA THR A 38 0.80 4.98 9.98
C THR A 38 -0.55 4.87 10.69
N LEU A 39 -1.66 5.08 9.97
CA LEU A 39 -3.01 4.91 10.52
C LEU A 39 -3.23 3.45 10.98
N LEU A 40 -2.84 2.47 10.15
CA LEU A 40 -2.91 1.05 10.53
C LEU A 40 -2.05 0.74 11.76
N PHE A 41 -0.84 1.32 11.84
CA PHE A 41 0.07 1.11 12.97
C PHE A 41 -0.52 1.63 14.29
N LEU A 42 -1.24 2.74 14.23
CA LEU A 42 -1.96 3.35 15.36
C LEU A 42 -3.30 2.66 15.68
N GLY A 43 -3.70 1.63 14.92
CA GLY A 43 -4.96 0.92 15.10
C GLY A 43 -6.19 1.64 14.52
N MET A 44 -5.98 2.72 13.75
CA MET A 44 -7.03 3.52 13.12
C MET A 44 -7.45 2.90 11.78
N VAL A 45 -8.03 1.70 11.83
CA VAL A 45 -8.33 0.86 10.63
C VAL A 45 -9.35 1.51 9.70
N ASP A 46 -10.41 2.09 10.27
CA ASP A 46 -11.47 2.75 9.50
C ASP A 46 -10.95 4.01 8.79
N ASP A 47 -10.11 4.79 9.46
CA ASP A 47 -9.46 5.95 8.87
C ASP A 47 -8.47 5.54 7.77
N ALA A 48 -7.71 4.46 7.99
CA ALA A 48 -6.82 3.92 6.96
C ALA A 48 -7.58 3.46 5.71
N THR A 49 -8.74 2.82 5.91
CA THR A 49 -9.64 2.35 4.85
C THR A 49 -10.23 3.51 4.08
N THR A 50 -10.81 4.47 4.80
CA THR A 50 -11.36 5.71 4.22
C THR A 50 -10.28 6.45 3.44
N PHE A 51 -9.08 6.61 4.00
CA PHE A 51 -7.97 7.26 3.32
C PHE A 51 -7.63 6.55 1.99
N ALA A 52 -7.48 5.23 2.00
CA ALA A 52 -7.16 4.47 0.81
C ALA A 52 -8.24 4.60 -0.28
N GLU A 53 -9.52 4.52 0.09
CA GLU A 53 -10.64 4.66 -0.83
C GLU A 53 -10.70 6.05 -1.49
N THR A 54 -10.46 7.13 -0.72
CA THR A 54 -10.43 8.50 -1.28
C THR A 54 -9.30 8.70 -2.30
N ARG A 55 -8.23 7.90 -2.22
CA ARG A 55 -7.10 7.90 -3.15
C ARG A 55 -7.29 6.95 -4.33
N GLY A 56 -8.48 6.37 -4.49
CA GLY A 56 -8.80 5.42 -5.56
C GLY A 56 -8.36 3.99 -5.28
N GLY A 57 -7.92 3.72 -4.05
CA GLY A 57 -7.68 2.38 -3.54
C GLY A 57 -8.96 1.55 -3.53
N GLY A 58 -8.82 0.25 -3.78
CA GLY A 58 -9.90 -0.71 -3.61
C GLY A 58 -9.89 -1.22 -2.18
N GLY A 59 -10.83 -0.74 -1.36
CA GLY A 59 -11.02 -1.16 0.03
C GLY A 59 -11.03 -2.69 0.12
N GLY A 60 -9.95 -3.23 0.70
CA GLY A 60 -9.86 -4.64 1.05
C GLY A 60 -10.70 -4.88 2.29
N GLY A 61 -12.03 -4.88 2.13
CA GLY A 61 -12.92 -5.39 3.16
C GLY A 61 -12.54 -6.83 3.44
N SER A 62 -11.80 -7.05 4.52
CA SER A 62 -11.57 -8.39 5.05
C SER A 62 -12.41 -8.53 6.30
N ASP A 63 -13.30 -9.53 6.33
CA ASP A 63 -13.98 -9.97 7.56
C ASP A 63 -13.01 -10.57 8.60
N LEU A 64 -11.70 -10.58 8.29
CA LEU A 64 -10.64 -10.96 9.21
C LEU A 64 -10.40 -9.87 10.24
N LYS A 65 -10.27 -10.26 11.51
CA LYS A 65 -9.85 -9.38 12.60
C LYS A 65 -8.46 -8.83 12.28
N TRP A 66 -8.40 -7.59 11.83
CA TRP A 66 -7.16 -6.83 11.72
C TRP A 66 -6.80 -6.25 13.10
N GLY A 67 -5.54 -6.37 13.51
CA GLY A 67 -5.07 -5.93 14.82
C GLY A 67 -3.64 -6.37 15.08
N ARG A 68 -3.01 -5.77 16.09
CA ARG A 68 -1.68 -6.15 16.54
C ARG A 68 -1.79 -7.30 17.55
N ASP A 69 -0.87 -8.26 17.48
CA ASP A 69 -0.76 -9.33 18.48
C ASP A 69 0.03 -8.84 19.70
N ASP A 70 -0.31 -9.32 20.90
CA ASP A 70 0.27 -8.84 22.16
C ASP A 70 1.80 -9.04 22.25
N ASP A 71 2.31 -10.09 21.61
CA ASP A 71 3.73 -10.46 21.59
C ASP A 71 4.46 -10.01 20.31
N GLU A 72 3.78 -9.30 19.40
CA GLU A 72 4.40 -8.83 18.17
C GLU A 72 5.30 -7.61 18.41
N ASP A 73 6.55 -7.69 17.98
CA ASP A 73 7.47 -6.57 18.05
C ASP A 73 7.08 -5.41 17.10
N ASN A 74 7.51 -4.19 17.43
CA ASN A 74 7.14 -2.99 16.68
C ASN A 74 7.55 -3.04 15.20
N ARG A 75 8.66 -3.70 14.86
CA ARG A 75 9.17 -3.77 13.48
C ARG A 75 8.36 -4.77 12.66
N ALA A 76 8.03 -5.92 13.23
CA ALA A 76 7.13 -6.89 12.63
C ALA A 76 5.75 -6.25 12.37
N TRP A 77 5.20 -5.56 13.37
CA TRP A 77 3.91 -4.88 13.25
C TRP A 77 3.93 -3.82 12.15
N ALA A 78 4.92 -2.92 12.16
CA ALA A 78 5.07 -1.88 11.14
C ALA A 78 5.19 -2.48 9.72
N LEU A 79 5.88 -3.62 9.57
CA LEU A 79 5.98 -4.30 8.29
C LEU A 79 4.63 -4.87 7.82
N ARG A 80 3.80 -5.40 8.73
CA ARG A 80 2.43 -5.82 8.40
C ARG A 80 1.57 -4.63 7.96
N CYS A 81 1.63 -3.52 8.69
CA CYS A 81 0.94 -2.27 8.33
C CYS A 81 1.35 -1.79 6.93
N MET A 82 2.66 -1.76 6.62
CA MET A 82 3.17 -1.37 5.30
C MET A 82 2.66 -2.26 4.17
N ARG A 83 2.65 -3.59 4.37
CA ARG A 83 2.14 -4.56 3.40
C ARG A 83 0.63 -4.39 3.18
N MET A 84 -0.12 -4.16 4.24
CA MET A 84 -1.56 -3.96 4.14
C MET A 84 -1.89 -2.62 3.48
N ALA A 85 -1.23 -1.54 3.87
CA ALA A 85 -1.33 -0.23 3.24
C ALA A 85 -1.05 -0.31 1.73
N SER A 86 0.05 -0.97 1.33
CA SER A 86 0.35 -1.19 -0.09
C SER A 86 -0.78 -1.90 -0.82
N ARG A 87 -1.46 -2.88 -0.20
CA ARG A 87 -2.61 -3.57 -0.80
C ARG A 87 -3.85 -2.69 -0.87
N MET A 88 -4.19 -1.97 0.21
CA MET A 88 -5.35 -1.06 0.26
C MET A 88 -5.22 0.09 -0.74
N MET A 89 -4.00 0.58 -0.94
CA MET A 89 -3.68 1.65 -1.88
C MET A 89 -3.61 1.20 -3.34
N ARG A 90 -3.84 -0.08 -3.65
CA ARG A 90 -3.92 -0.55 -5.05
C ARG A 90 -5.24 -0.09 -5.67
N PRO A 91 -5.24 0.34 -6.94
CA PRO A 91 -6.47 0.69 -7.63
C PRO A 91 -7.50 -0.45 -7.55
N ALA A 92 -8.75 -0.10 -7.28
CA ALA A 92 -9.85 -1.06 -7.35
C ALA A 92 -9.88 -1.72 -8.75
N ILE A 93 -10.18 -3.02 -8.81
CA ILE A 93 -10.29 -3.76 -10.07
C ILE A 93 -11.24 -3.01 -11.01
N GLY A 94 -10.76 -2.69 -12.21
CA GLY A 94 -11.51 -1.94 -13.22
C GLY A 94 -11.35 -0.42 -13.17
N LYS A 95 -10.78 0.17 -12.12
CA LYS A 95 -10.42 1.60 -12.09
C LYS A 95 -8.97 1.80 -12.52
N LYS A 96 -8.77 2.54 -13.61
CA LYS A 96 -7.42 2.99 -13.99
C LYS A 96 -6.88 3.92 -12.88
N PRO A 97 -5.60 3.82 -12.52
CA PRO A 97 -4.99 4.79 -11.61
C PRO A 97 -5.23 6.21 -12.15
N LYS A 98 -5.62 7.13 -11.28
CA LYS A 98 -5.85 8.53 -11.65
C LYS A 98 -4.51 9.10 -12.13
N ARG A 99 -4.52 9.63 -13.34
CA ARG A 99 -3.35 10.07 -14.10
C ARG A 99 -2.75 11.36 -13.55
#